data_AF-A0A9N8ZH44-F1
#
_entry.id   AF-A0A9N8ZH44-F1
#
_cell.length_a   1.000
_cell.length_b   1.000
_cell.length_c   1.000
_cell.angle_alpha   90.00
_cell.angle_beta   90.00
_cell.angle_gamma   90.00
#
_symmetry.space_group_name_H-M   'P 1'
#
loop_
_entity.id
_entity.type
_entity.pdbx_description
1 polymer ?
#
loop_
_entity_poly.entity_id
_entity_poly.type
_entity_poly.pdbx_seq_one_letter_code
_entity_poly.pdbx_strand_id
1 'polypeptide(L)'
;MSPKTQIRQHDIRQYNTPSDANNGIHKKKQTHTSPCDPTDIARQISINALVKFALDDGYQRQIDPSKRPLNCYMQFQCSLAKYARVHIGPIPRPILTKVASILWKNMGDQRGLFSKFAEEGEADHCARNPQYRFHPRRQKPVMRVNPLRPEKREVEEIMSPPQTIQVPEVSELNLYAPQIEYPLFEGGYDYINIF
;
A
#
# COMPACT_ATOMS: atom_id res chain seq x y z
N MET A 1 58.87 -4.15 28.86
CA MET A 1 58.53 -5.58 28.93
C MET A 1 57.04 -5.67 29.21
N SER A 2 56.24 -6.04 28.22
CA SER A 2 54.77 -6.04 28.30
C SER A 2 54.25 -7.48 28.18
N PRO A 3 53.34 -7.94 29.07
CA PRO A 3 52.84 -9.30 29.00
C PRO A 3 51.78 -9.45 27.91
N LYS A 4 51.95 -10.51 27.11
CA LYS A 4 51.08 -10.96 26.01
C LYS A 4 49.73 -11.45 26.56
N THR A 5 48.62 -10.90 26.06
CA THR A 5 47.27 -11.43 26.31
C THR A 5 46.94 -12.46 25.23
N GLN A 6 46.74 -13.71 25.64
CA GLN A 6 46.27 -14.82 24.78
C GLN A 6 44.75 -14.71 24.57
N ILE A 7 44.33 -14.80 23.31
CA ILE A 7 42.94 -14.88 22.87
C ILE A 7 42.48 -16.34 23.02
N ARG A 8 41.47 -16.59 23.85
CA ARG A 8 40.80 -17.90 23.97
C ARG A 8 39.85 -18.12 22.79
N GLN A 9 40.15 -19.11 21.97
CA GLN A 9 39.22 -19.71 21.02
C GLN A 9 38.17 -20.49 21.82
N HIS A 10 36.89 -20.24 21.58
CA HIS A 10 35.79 -21.07 22.08
C HIS A 10 35.17 -21.88 20.94
N ASP A 11 34.93 -23.13 21.29
CA ASP A 11 34.65 -24.29 20.44
C ASP A 11 33.42 -24.16 19.54
N ILE A 12 33.63 -24.48 18.26
CA ILE A 12 32.59 -24.85 17.30
C ILE A 12 32.24 -26.32 17.56
N ARG A 13 31.15 -26.58 18.27
CA ARG A 13 30.59 -27.95 18.35
C ARG A 13 29.79 -28.25 17.10
N GLN A 14 30.41 -29.04 16.21
CA GLN A 14 29.73 -29.79 15.17
C GLN A 14 29.01 -30.99 15.80
N TYR A 15 27.73 -31.19 15.47
CA TYR A 15 27.05 -32.46 15.67
C TYR A 15 26.48 -32.93 14.34
N ASN A 16 27.02 -34.05 13.85
CA ASN A 16 26.49 -34.83 12.73
C ASN A 16 25.47 -35.85 13.26
N THR A 17 24.24 -35.77 12.71
CA THR A 17 23.29 -36.83 12.23
C THR A 17 23.03 -38.11 13.05
N PRO A 18 21.77 -38.62 13.04
CA PRO A 18 21.43 -39.61 12.01
C PRO A 18 20.02 -39.48 11.39
N SER A 19 19.96 -39.85 10.11
CA SER A 19 18.80 -40.34 9.37
C SER A 19 18.24 -41.60 10.02
N ASP A 20 16.92 -41.68 10.23
CA ASP A 20 16.08 -42.73 9.60
C ASP A 20 14.63 -42.73 10.10
N ALA A 21 13.77 -43.06 9.13
CA ALA A 21 12.52 -43.82 9.23
C ALA A 21 11.27 -43.18 9.87
N ASN A 22 10.29 -42.98 8.98
CA ASN A 22 8.90 -43.41 9.13
C ASN A 22 8.16 -43.00 10.41
N ASN A 23 7.45 -41.87 10.32
CA ASN A 23 6.10 -41.82 10.86
C ASN A 23 5.17 -41.24 9.80
N GLY A 24 4.21 -42.08 9.38
CA GLY A 24 3.10 -41.73 8.52
C GLY A 24 2.23 -40.68 9.20
N ILE A 25 2.64 -39.42 9.09
CA ILE A 25 1.76 -38.31 9.38
C ILE A 25 0.88 -38.19 8.13
N HIS A 26 -0.37 -38.62 8.27
CA HIS A 26 -1.45 -38.14 7.43
C HIS A 26 -1.35 -36.61 7.38
N LYS A 27 -0.69 -36.10 6.35
CA LYS A 27 -0.91 -34.75 5.85
C LYS A 27 -2.36 -34.75 5.40
N LYS A 28 -3.28 -34.51 6.34
CA LYS A 28 -4.55 -33.89 6.01
C LYS A 28 -4.14 -32.67 5.21
N LYS A 29 -4.29 -32.74 3.89
CA LYS A 29 -4.27 -31.57 3.03
C LYS A 29 -5.25 -30.63 3.71
N GLN A 30 -4.73 -29.61 4.42
CA GLN A 30 -5.52 -28.48 4.79
C GLN A 30 -6.06 -27.98 3.46
N THR A 31 -7.33 -28.27 3.22
CA THR A 31 -8.10 -27.64 2.18
C THR A 31 -7.94 -26.16 2.44
N HIS A 32 -7.15 -25.49 1.61
CA HIS A 32 -7.09 -24.05 1.54
C HIS A 32 -8.55 -23.60 1.32
N THR A 33 -9.22 -23.24 2.41
CA THR A 33 -10.53 -22.59 2.34
C THR A 33 -10.29 -21.25 1.68
N SER A 34 -10.77 -21.16 0.44
CA SER A 34 -11.44 -20.05 -0.24
C SER A 34 -11.15 -18.62 0.28
N PRO A 35 -10.98 -17.62 -0.62
CA PRO A 35 -10.53 -16.28 -0.26
C PRO A 35 -11.41 -15.67 0.82
N CYS A 36 -10.77 -15.33 1.93
CA CYS A 36 -11.32 -14.66 3.10
C CYS A 36 -12.20 -13.45 2.72
N ASP A 37 -13.51 -13.64 2.62
CA ASP A 37 -14.46 -12.53 2.53
C ASP A 37 -14.29 -11.67 3.80
N PRO A 38 -14.00 -10.36 3.67
CA PRO A 38 -13.89 -9.47 4.83
C PRO A 38 -15.17 -9.45 5.68
N THR A 39 -16.33 -9.74 5.09
CA THR A 39 -17.62 -9.78 5.80
C THR A 39 -17.68 -10.95 6.76
N ASP A 40 -17.23 -12.13 6.34
CA ASP A 40 -17.23 -13.33 7.18
C ASP A 40 -16.22 -13.23 8.31
N ILE A 41 -15.04 -12.65 8.04
CA ILE A 41 -14.09 -12.33 9.10
C ILE A 41 -14.68 -11.33 10.08
N ALA A 42 -15.34 -10.26 9.59
CA ALA A 42 -15.95 -9.27 10.47
C ALA A 42 -17.02 -9.89 11.39
N ARG A 43 -17.80 -10.87 10.90
CA ARG A 43 -18.79 -11.61 11.71
C ARG A 43 -18.15 -12.46 12.80
N GLN A 44 -16.94 -12.97 12.59
CA GLN A 44 -16.20 -13.74 13.60
C GLN A 44 -15.65 -12.86 14.74
N ILE A 45 -15.57 -11.55 14.54
CA ILE A 45 -15.00 -10.62 15.51
C ILE A 45 -16.10 -10.01 16.36
N SER A 46 -16.10 -10.37 17.65
CA SER A 46 -16.93 -9.69 18.65
C SER A 46 -16.34 -8.31 18.96
N ILE A 47 -17.13 -7.25 18.72
CA ILE A 47 -16.73 -5.86 19.00
C ILE A 47 -16.39 -5.69 20.49
N ASN A 48 -17.17 -6.27 21.40
CA ASN A 48 -16.91 -6.18 22.84
C ASN A 48 -15.61 -6.86 23.24
N ALA A 49 -15.30 -8.02 22.63
CA ALA A 49 -14.04 -8.71 22.88
C ALA A 49 -12.84 -7.90 22.36
N LEU A 50 -12.98 -7.30 21.18
CA LEU A 50 -11.96 -6.42 20.61
C LEU A 50 -11.74 -5.16 21.45
N VAL A 51 -12.80 -4.54 21.95
CA VAL A 51 -12.73 -3.37 22.84
C VAL A 51 -12.03 -3.73 24.15
N LYS A 52 -12.40 -4.86 24.76
CA LYS A 52 -11.74 -5.34 25.97
C LYS A 52 -10.25 -5.59 25.72
N PHE A 53 -9.92 -6.28 24.62
CA PHE A 53 -8.53 -6.47 24.20
C PHE A 53 -7.80 -5.13 23.99
N ALA A 54 -8.48 -4.13 23.44
CA ALA A 54 -7.90 -2.82 23.20
C ALA A 54 -7.52 -2.08 24.50
N LEU A 55 -8.35 -2.21 25.53
CA LEU A 55 -8.08 -1.70 26.88
C LEU A 55 -6.88 -2.39 27.55
N ASP A 56 -6.75 -3.70 27.37
CA ASP A 56 -5.72 -4.49 28.05
C ASP A 56 -4.34 -4.32 27.40
N ASP A 57 -4.25 -4.41 26.06
CA ASP A 57 -2.95 -4.48 25.34
C ASP A 57 -2.98 -3.86 23.92
N GLY A 58 -4.15 -3.40 23.46
CA GLY A 58 -4.29 -2.88 22.11
C GLY A 58 -3.78 -1.46 21.92
N TYR A 59 -3.74 -0.65 22.98
CA TYR A 59 -3.26 0.74 22.89
C TYR A 59 -1.83 0.80 22.36
N GLN A 60 -1.62 1.59 21.30
CA GLN A 60 -0.30 1.75 20.68
C GLN A 60 0.10 3.22 20.67
N ARG A 61 1.17 3.52 21.41
CA ARG A 61 1.81 4.83 21.37
C ARG A 61 2.69 4.92 20.14
N GLN A 62 2.52 5.99 19.36
CA GLN A 62 3.45 6.30 18.28
C GLN A 62 4.76 6.78 18.90
N ILE A 63 5.86 6.07 18.63
CA ILE A 63 7.19 6.39 19.20
C ILE A 63 7.98 7.28 18.23
N ASP A 64 7.78 7.09 16.93
CA ASP A 64 8.53 7.80 15.89
C ASP A 64 8.14 9.29 15.85
N PRO A 65 9.06 10.22 16.16
CA PRO A 65 8.78 11.65 16.29
C PRO A 65 8.54 12.35 14.94
N SER A 66 8.91 11.70 13.83
CA SER A 66 8.72 12.25 12.48
C SER A 66 7.32 11.98 11.93
N LYS A 67 6.62 11.00 12.50
CA LYS A 67 5.30 10.57 12.05
C LYS A 67 4.22 11.30 12.82
N ARG A 68 3.07 11.53 12.17
CA ARG A 68 1.89 12.07 12.86
C ARG A 68 1.42 11.14 13.97
N PRO A 69 0.85 11.67 15.07
CA PRO A 69 0.11 10.85 16.01
C PRO A 69 -1.04 10.13 15.29
N LEU A 70 -1.37 8.93 15.77
CA LEU A 70 -2.41 8.11 15.20
C LEU A 70 -3.78 8.69 15.56
N ASN A 71 -4.64 8.88 14.57
CA ASN A 71 -6.05 9.25 14.83
C ASN A 71 -6.84 8.04 15.39
N CYS A 72 -8.08 8.29 15.82
CA CYS A 72 -8.93 7.27 16.45
C CYS A 72 -9.13 6.03 15.58
N TYR A 73 -9.34 6.21 14.28
CA TYR A 73 -9.53 5.09 13.36
C TYR A 73 -8.25 4.26 13.19
N MET A 74 -7.08 4.91 13.16
CA MET A 74 -5.79 4.22 13.09
C MET A 74 -5.47 3.47 14.39
N GLN A 75 -5.81 4.03 15.55
CA GLN A 75 -5.70 3.33 16.84
C GLN A 75 -6.54 2.04 16.86
N PHE A 76 -7.77 2.14 16.36
CA PHE A 76 -8.63 0.98 16.17
C PHE A 76 -8.03 -0.05 15.19
N GLN A 77 -7.54 0.38 14.02
CA GLN A 77 -6.92 -0.52 13.05
C GLN A 77 -5.71 -1.27 13.63
N CYS A 78 -4.87 -0.60 14.42
CA CYS A 78 -3.75 -1.23 15.11
C CYS A 78 -4.21 -2.28 16.13
N SER A 79 -5.23 -1.94 16.94
CA SER A 79 -5.81 -2.87 17.93
C SER A 79 -6.43 -4.09 17.25
N LEU A 80 -7.17 -3.88 16.16
CA LEU A 80 -7.75 -4.94 15.34
C LEU A 80 -6.67 -5.83 14.72
N ALA A 81 -5.56 -5.25 14.22
CA ALA A 81 -4.46 -6.01 13.66
C ALA A 81 -3.80 -6.93 14.68
N LYS A 82 -3.58 -6.42 15.91
CA LYS A 82 -3.07 -7.20 17.04
C LYS A 82 -4.06 -8.32 17.41
N TYR A 83 -5.33 -7.98 17.61
CA TYR A 83 -6.39 -8.93 17.94
C TYR A 83 -6.50 -10.05 16.90
N ALA A 84 -6.57 -9.71 15.62
CA ALA A 84 -6.68 -10.67 14.53
C ALA A 84 -5.49 -11.63 14.52
N ARG A 85 -4.27 -11.13 14.74
CA ARG A 85 -3.06 -11.96 14.80
C ARG A 85 -3.12 -12.99 15.93
N VAL A 86 -3.68 -12.63 17.09
CA VAL A 86 -3.75 -13.50 18.27
C VAL A 86 -4.89 -14.51 18.15
N HIS A 87 -6.08 -14.09 17.67
CA HIS A 87 -7.30 -14.89 17.79
C HIS A 87 -7.77 -15.57 16.50
N ILE A 88 -7.37 -15.05 15.34
CA ILE A 88 -7.86 -15.55 14.03
C ILE A 88 -6.69 -16.13 13.24
N GLY A 89 -5.57 -15.42 13.20
CA GLY A 89 -4.38 -15.76 12.44
C GLY A 89 -3.91 -14.61 11.55
N PRO A 90 -2.88 -14.82 10.73
CA PRO A 90 -2.34 -13.81 9.85
C PRO A 90 -3.34 -13.46 8.72
N ILE A 91 -3.88 -12.24 8.77
CA ILE A 91 -4.79 -11.71 7.73
C ILE A 91 -4.01 -10.74 6.83
N PRO A 92 -4.12 -10.85 5.49
CA PRO A 92 -3.55 -9.88 4.57
C PRO A 92 -4.04 -8.46 4.86
N ARG A 93 -3.12 -7.49 4.87
CA ARG A 93 -3.41 -6.09 5.22
C ARG A 93 -4.57 -5.48 4.41
N PRO A 94 -4.69 -5.69 3.08
CA PRO A 94 -5.83 -5.16 2.32
C PRO A 94 -7.19 -5.69 2.79
N ILE A 95 -7.25 -6.96 3.19
CA ILE A 95 -8.48 -7.58 3.73
C ILE A 95 -8.77 -7.01 5.10
N LEU A 96 -7.76 -6.92 5.97
CA LEU A 96 -7.90 -6.36 7.31
C LEU A 96 -8.42 -4.91 7.29
N THR A 97 -7.99 -4.08 6.33
CA THR A 97 -8.52 -2.72 6.16
C THR A 97 -10.00 -2.70 5.77
N LYS A 98 -10.46 -3.67 4.97
CA LYS A 98 -11.89 -3.82 4.66
C LYS A 98 -12.70 -4.27 5.88
N VAL A 99 -12.21 -5.28 6.61
CA VAL A 99 -12.79 -5.75 7.88
C VAL A 99 -12.91 -4.59 8.88
N ALA A 100 -11.84 -3.80 9.04
CA ALA A 100 -11.82 -2.62 9.89
C ALA A 100 -12.94 -1.64 9.52
N SER A 101 -13.14 -1.37 8.22
CA SER A 101 -14.18 -0.46 7.75
C SER A 101 -15.59 -0.96 8.10
N ILE A 102 -15.84 -2.27 8.00
CA ILE A 102 -17.13 -2.89 8.36
C ILE A 102 -17.36 -2.77 9.87
N LEU A 103 -16.40 -3.22 10.67
CA LEU A 103 -16.49 -3.19 12.14
C LEU A 103 -16.62 -1.76 12.68
N TRP A 104 -15.85 -0.82 12.11
CA TRP A 104 -15.92 0.58 12.51
C TRP A 104 -17.33 1.14 12.35
N LYS A 105 -17.99 0.88 11.20
CA LYS A 105 -19.38 1.29 10.96
C LYS A 105 -20.34 0.77 12.02
N ASN A 106 -20.16 -0.48 12.46
CA ASN A 106 -21.03 -1.16 13.42
C ASN A 106 -20.70 -0.90 14.89
N MET A 107 -19.63 -0.15 15.18
CA MET A 107 -19.10 -0.01 16.53
C MET A 107 -19.92 0.92 17.44
N GLY A 108 -20.74 1.81 16.87
CA GLY A 108 -21.55 2.76 17.62
C GLY A 108 -20.72 3.61 18.59
N ASP A 109 -21.18 3.70 19.84
CA ASP A 109 -20.59 4.55 20.88
C ASP A 109 -19.22 4.05 21.37
N GLN A 110 -18.89 2.79 21.14
CA GLN A 110 -17.59 2.20 21.52
C GLN A 110 -16.41 2.85 20.78
N ARG A 111 -16.67 3.61 19.69
CA ARG A 111 -15.65 4.44 19.04
C ARG A 111 -15.05 5.47 19.99
N GLY A 112 -15.81 5.93 20.99
CA GLY A 112 -15.35 6.91 21.98
C GLY A 112 -14.11 6.44 22.75
N LEU A 113 -13.94 5.13 22.95
CA LEU A 113 -12.71 4.60 23.54
C LEU A 113 -11.48 4.91 22.69
N PHE A 114 -11.57 4.68 21.37
CA PHE A 114 -10.46 4.93 20.46
C PHE A 114 -10.20 6.43 20.23
N SER A 115 -11.21 7.28 20.44
CA SER A 115 -11.00 8.73 20.50
C SER A 115 -10.14 9.12 21.70
N LYS A 116 -10.42 8.59 22.89
CA LYS A 116 -9.59 8.82 24.08
C LYS A 116 -8.15 8.37 23.88
N PHE A 117 -7.94 7.19 23.31
CA PHE A 117 -6.60 6.71 22.95
C PHE A 117 -5.87 7.62 21.95
N ALA A 118 -6.59 8.20 20.99
CA ALA A 118 -5.98 9.14 20.05
C ALA A 118 -5.58 10.45 20.75
N GLU A 119 -6.43 10.98 21.61
CA GLU A 119 -6.17 12.20 22.40
C GLU A 119 -4.98 12.01 23.34
N GLU A 120 -4.93 10.91 24.10
CA GLU A 120 -3.80 10.54 24.96
C GLU A 120 -2.51 10.40 24.15
N GLY A 121 -2.59 9.72 23.00
CA GLY A 121 -1.44 9.52 22.12
C GLY A 121 -0.93 10.82 21.49
N GLU A 122 -1.82 11.74 21.16
CA GLU A 122 -1.49 13.08 20.67
C GLU A 122 -0.85 13.93 21.77
N ALA A 123 -1.43 13.93 22.98
CA ALA A 123 -0.86 14.63 24.14
C ALA A 123 0.56 14.14 24.45
N ASP A 124 0.76 12.82 24.52
CA ASP A 124 2.07 12.19 24.72
C ASP A 124 3.06 12.53 23.59
N HIS A 125 2.58 12.63 22.35
CA HIS A 125 3.40 12.98 21.20
C HIS A 125 3.85 14.44 21.26
N CYS A 126 2.93 15.36 21.55
CA CYS A 126 3.22 16.80 21.69
C CYS A 126 4.14 17.08 22.89
N ALA A 127 3.96 16.38 24.01
CA ALA A 127 4.83 16.51 25.17
C ALA A 127 6.28 16.06 24.88
N ARG A 128 6.45 14.96 24.13
CA ARG A 128 7.78 14.44 23.75
C ARG A 128 8.42 15.21 22.60
N ASN A 129 7.61 15.77 21.70
CA ASN A 129 8.06 16.46 20.50
C ASN A 129 7.46 17.86 20.39
N PRO A 130 7.80 18.80 21.29
CA PRO A 130 7.19 20.14 21.32
C PRO A 130 7.49 20.97 20.06
N GLN A 131 8.55 20.63 19.34
CA GLN A 131 8.93 21.28 18.08
C GLN A 131 8.25 20.67 16.85
N TYR A 132 7.47 19.60 17.02
CA TYR A 132 6.83 18.93 15.90
C TYR A 132 5.83 19.86 15.21
N ARG A 133 5.95 19.94 13.88
CA ARG A 133 5.00 20.67 13.02
C ARG A 133 4.69 19.84 11.79
N PHE A 134 3.41 19.64 11.54
CA PHE A 134 2.96 18.92 10.37
C PHE A 134 3.04 19.79 9.11
N HIS A 135 3.85 19.37 8.13
CA HIS A 135 4.00 20.06 6.85
C HIS A 135 3.50 19.16 5.70
N PRO A 136 2.27 19.35 5.18
CA PRO A 136 1.78 18.60 4.04
C PRO A 136 2.60 18.93 2.79
N ARG A 137 3.19 17.92 2.14
CA ARG A 137 3.75 18.07 0.79
C ARG A 137 2.60 18.24 -0.20
N ARG A 138 2.24 19.48 -0.52
CA ARG A 138 1.26 19.77 -1.58
C ARG A 138 1.91 19.42 -2.93
N GLN A 139 1.34 18.46 -3.65
CA GLN A 139 1.72 18.24 -5.05
C GLN A 139 1.15 19.41 -5.86
N LYS A 140 1.95 19.97 -6.78
CA LYS A 140 1.44 20.95 -7.73
C LYS A 140 0.38 20.25 -8.59
N PRO A 141 -0.79 20.86 -8.84
CA PRO A 141 -1.77 20.28 -9.74
C PRO A 141 -1.09 20.08 -11.09
N VAL A 142 -1.05 18.83 -11.56
CA VAL A 142 -0.66 18.55 -12.94
C VAL A 142 -1.75 19.16 -13.80
N MET A 143 -1.46 20.28 -14.48
CA MET A 143 -2.33 20.78 -15.53
C MET A 143 -2.48 19.66 -16.56
N ARG A 144 -3.61 18.96 -16.53
CA ARG A 144 -4.01 18.13 -17.66
C ARG A 144 -4.30 19.11 -18.79
N VAL A 145 -3.36 19.25 -19.71
CA VAL A 145 -3.65 19.87 -21.00
C VAL A 145 -4.69 18.95 -21.62
N ASN A 146 -5.96 19.37 -21.63
CA ASN A 146 -6.98 18.67 -22.39
C ASN A 146 -6.46 18.61 -23.84
N PRO A 147 -6.26 17.43 -24.44
CA PRO A 147 -6.07 17.38 -25.88
C PRO A 147 -7.28 18.07 -26.49
N LEU A 148 -6.99 19.13 -27.25
CA LEU A 148 -7.97 19.98 -27.92
C LEU A 148 -9.11 19.12 -28.45
N ARG A 149 -10.29 19.30 -27.87
CA ARG A 149 -11.55 18.87 -28.46
C ARG A 149 -11.57 19.51 -29.87
N PRO A 150 -11.69 18.77 -30.96
CA PRO A 150 -11.82 19.38 -32.28
C PRO A 150 -13.06 20.28 -32.25
N GLU A 151 -12.84 21.60 -32.33
CA GLU A 151 -13.90 22.56 -32.59
C GLU A 151 -14.57 22.16 -33.90
N LYS A 152 -15.89 21.98 -33.85
CA LYS A 152 -16.71 21.96 -35.05
C LYS A 152 -16.49 23.29 -35.75
N ARG A 153 -15.75 23.29 -36.86
CA ARG A 153 -15.69 24.44 -37.77
C ARG A 153 -17.10 24.65 -38.30
N GLU A 154 -17.77 25.70 -37.83
CA GLU A 154 -18.86 26.29 -38.58
C GLU A 154 -18.26 26.85 -39.87
N VAL A 155 -18.86 26.48 -40.99
CA VAL A 155 -18.42 26.89 -42.33
C VAL A 155 -18.82 28.35 -42.50
N GLU A 156 -17.86 29.26 -42.41
CA GLU A 156 -18.03 30.62 -42.88
C GLU A 156 -18.02 30.62 -44.43
N GLU A 157 -19.20 30.74 -45.02
CA GLU A 157 -19.35 31.06 -46.45
C GLU A 157 -19.12 32.55 -46.64
N ILE A 158 -17.84 32.94 -46.76
CA ILE A 158 -17.47 34.29 -47.22
C ILE A 158 -17.09 34.19 -48.69
N MET A 159 -18.04 34.56 -49.54
CA MET A 159 -17.82 34.85 -50.95
C MET A 159 -16.78 35.97 -51.09
N SER A 160 -15.65 35.69 -51.75
CA SER A 160 -14.82 36.69 -52.44
C SER A 160 -13.92 36.05 -53.50
N PRO A 161 -13.66 36.74 -54.63
CA PRO A 161 -13.34 36.15 -55.96
C PRO A 161 -11.83 35.86 -56.19
N PRO A 162 -11.47 35.15 -57.29
CA PRO A 162 -10.22 34.41 -57.37
C PRO A 162 -9.04 35.31 -57.72
N GLN A 163 -7.90 35.11 -57.04
CA GLN A 163 -6.63 35.66 -57.49
C GLN A 163 -5.61 34.54 -57.69
N THR A 164 -5.47 34.22 -58.97
CA THR A 164 -4.26 33.89 -59.75
C THR A 164 -3.09 33.22 -59.02
N ILE A 165 -2.94 31.95 -59.38
CA ILE A 165 -1.77 31.08 -59.30
C ILE A 165 -0.46 31.82 -59.58
N GLN A 166 0.53 31.66 -58.70
CA GLN A 166 1.93 31.48 -59.09
C GLN A 166 2.55 30.38 -58.23
N VAL A 167 2.88 29.26 -58.88
CA VAL A 167 3.69 28.16 -58.36
C VAL A 167 5.13 28.41 -58.77
N PRO A 168 6.08 28.25 -57.85
CA PRO A 168 7.35 27.60 -58.16
C PRO A 168 7.50 26.40 -57.20
N GLU A 169 7.28 25.16 -57.64
CA GLU A 169 8.21 24.26 -58.32
C GLU A 169 9.47 23.92 -57.48
N VAL A 170 9.58 22.62 -57.14
CA VAL A 170 10.73 21.83 -56.65
C VAL A 170 11.45 22.35 -55.38
N SER A 171 11.77 21.52 -54.38
CA SER A 171 12.58 20.32 -54.53
C SER A 171 12.25 19.24 -53.50
N GLU A 172 12.08 18.02 -54.00
CA GLU A 172 12.30 16.78 -53.27
C GLU A 172 13.74 16.75 -52.74
N LEU A 173 13.90 16.53 -51.44
CA LEU A 173 15.14 16.02 -50.87
C LEU A 173 14.78 14.88 -49.91
N ASN A 174 14.63 13.70 -50.52
CA ASN A 174 15.06 12.46 -49.91
C ASN A 174 16.49 12.63 -49.40
N LEU A 175 16.78 12.23 -48.16
CA LEU A 175 17.94 11.39 -47.82
C LEU A 175 18.00 11.13 -46.30
N TYR A 176 17.96 9.84 -45.98
CA TYR A 176 18.56 9.17 -44.82
C TYR A 176 17.92 9.34 -43.43
N ALA A 177 17.01 8.40 -43.13
CA ALA A 177 16.81 7.89 -41.79
C ALA A 177 17.94 6.88 -41.45
N PRO A 178 18.68 7.03 -40.33
CA PRO A 178 19.45 5.92 -39.79
C PRO A 178 18.51 4.93 -39.09
N GLN A 179 18.59 3.67 -39.52
CA GLN A 179 17.93 2.54 -38.87
C GLN A 179 18.43 2.39 -37.43
N ILE A 180 17.54 2.53 -36.47
CA ILE A 180 17.78 2.08 -35.10
C ILE A 180 17.12 0.70 -34.99
N GLU A 181 17.96 -0.35 -34.96
CA GLU A 181 17.54 -1.69 -34.58
C GLU A 181 17.07 -1.66 -33.12
N TYR A 182 15.77 -1.88 -32.91
CA TYR A 182 15.25 -2.23 -31.60
C TYR A 182 15.26 -3.76 -31.48
N PRO A 183 15.84 -4.34 -30.41
CA PRO A 183 15.74 -5.78 -30.19
C PRO A 183 14.27 -6.17 -30.01
N LEU A 184 13.85 -7.18 -30.77
CA LEU A 184 12.58 -7.89 -30.61
C LEU A 184 12.42 -8.31 -29.14
N PHE A 185 11.50 -7.67 -28.42
CA PHE A 185 10.89 -8.27 -27.25
C PHE A 185 9.70 -9.10 -27.72
N GLU A 186 9.93 -10.39 -27.93
CA GLU A 186 8.87 -11.39 -27.89
C GLU A 186 8.32 -11.45 -26.46
N GLY A 187 7.04 -11.13 -26.29
CA GLY A 187 6.37 -11.22 -24.99
C GLY A 187 5.00 -10.59 -25.05
N GLY A 188 3.99 -11.42 -25.32
CA GLY A 188 2.61 -11.04 -25.61
C GLY A 188 1.95 -10.11 -24.59
N TYR A 189 1.29 -9.09 -25.12
CA TYR A 189 0.27 -8.34 -24.40
C TYR A 189 -1.09 -8.90 -24.81
N ASP A 190 -1.65 -9.76 -23.97
CA ASP A 190 -3.08 -10.07 -24.03
C ASP A 190 -3.87 -8.85 -23.53
N TYR A 191 -4.56 -8.21 -24.47
CA TYR A 191 -5.59 -7.24 -24.22
C TYR A 191 -6.76 -7.92 -23.51
N ILE A 192 -7.01 -7.59 -22.24
CA ILE A 192 -8.29 -7.90 -21.61
C ILE A 192 -9.28 -6.80 -21.98
N ASN A 193 -10.17 -7.16 -22.92
CA ASN A 193 -11.44 -6.49 -23.17
C ASN A 193 -12.26 -6.43 -21.88
N ILE A 194 -12.67 -5.22 -21.49
CA ILE A 194 -13.69 -4.99 -20.46
C ILE A 194 -14.98 -4.66 -21.23
N PHE A 195 -15.91 -5.61 -21.24
CA PHE A 195 -17.35 -5.34 -21.33
C PHE A 195 -17.94 -5.52 -19.93
#